data_AF-A0A9D4JR58-F1
#
_entry.id   AF-A0A9D4JR58-F1
#
_cell.length_a   1.000
_cell.length_b   1.000
_cell.length_c   1.000
_cell.angle_alpha   90.00
_cell.angle_beta   90.00
_cell.angle_gamma   90.00
#
_symmetry.space_group_name_H-M   'P 1'
#
loop_
_entity.id
_entity.type
_entity.pdbx_description
1 polymer ?
#
loop_
_entity_poly.entity_id
_entity_poly.type
_entity_poly.pdbx_seq_one_letter_code
_entity_poly.pdbx_strand_id
1 'polypeptide(L)'
;MQNLGLIVGCLTMFFVTIPLFYPLQITSVYEYLQMRHESQQVRQMAMWLGNVGSLLYAGIVTFGAGTGMEGVTGVSAWIYVIVLTSIAVVYTSLGGIKAVVVTDVVQGVIR
;
A
#
# COMPACT_ATOMS: atom_id res chain seq x y z
N MET A 1 4.54 3.53 -23.44
CA MET A 1 5.60 3.42 -22.41
C MET A 1 5.11 2.72 -21.13
N GLN A 2 3.96 3.12 -20.56
CA GLN A 2 3.44 2.56 -19.29
C GLN A 2 3.15 1.04 -19.32
N ASN A 3 2.64 0.52 -20.44
CA ASN A 3 2.34 -0.91 -20.59
C ASN A 3 3.59 -1.81 -20.57
N LEU A 4 4.75 -1.31 -21.04
CA LEU A 4 6.01 -2.06 -21.00
C LEU A 4 6.53 -2.20 -19.57
N GLY A 5 6.45 -1.13 -18.77
CA GLY A 5 6.84 -1.17 -17.37
C GLY A 5 6.01 -2.16 -16.56
N LEU A 6 4.71 -2.27 -16.87
CA LEU A 6 3.81 -3.21 -16.21
C LEU A 6 4.17 -4.67 -16.53
N ILE A 7 4.46 -4.98 -17.79
CA ILE A 7 4.89 -6.32 -18.21
C ILE A 7 6.20 -6.72 -17.53
N VAL A 8 7.21 -5.82 -17.54
CA VAL A 8 8.50 -6.08 -16.89
C VAL A 8 8.34 -6.26 -15.38
N GLY A 9 7.48 -5.46 -14.75
CA GLY A 9 7.16 -5.58 -13.32
C GLY A 9 6.53 -6.93 -12.99
N CYS A 10 5.52 -7.36 -13.75
CA CYS A 10 4.86 -8.66 -13.56
C CYS A 10 5.85 -9.83 -13.72
N LEU A 11 6.70 -9.79 -14.75
CA LEU A 11 7.72 -10.83 -14.97
C LEU A 11 8.71 -10.89 -13.81
N THR A 12 9.18 -9.73 -13.33
CA THR A 12 10.11 -9.68 -12.18
C THR A 12 9.45 -10.25 -10.92
N MET A 13 8.18 -9.92 -10.69
CA MET A 13 7.43 -10.43 -9.54
C MET A 13 7.30 -11.96 -9.59
N PHE A 14 6.95 -12.49 -10.76
CA PHE A 14 6.76 -13.92 -10.98
C PHE A 14 8.05 -14.73 -10.87
N PHE A 15 9.14 -14.26 -11.50
CA PHE A 15 10.40 -15.02 -11.59
C PHE A 15 11.36 -14.78 -10.43
N VAL A 16 11.29 -13.63 -9.75
CA VAL A 16 12.26 -13.27 -8.71
C VAL A 16 11.58 -13.21 -7.36
N THR A 17 10.51 -12.41 -7.22
CA THR A 17 9.90 -12.13 -5.91
C THR A 17 9.20 -13.36 -5.33
N ILE A 18 8.31 -14.00 -6.08
CA ILE A 18 7.55 -15.17 -5.59
C ILE A 18 8.48 -16.33 -5.17
N PRO A 19 9.40 -16.84 -6.01
CA PRO A 19 10.24 -17.97 -5.63
C PRO A 19 11.25 -17.62 -4.52
N LEU A 20 11.59 -16.33 -4.35
CA LEU A 20 12.43 -15.88 -3.25
C LEU A 20 11.65 -15.86 -1.93
N PHE A 21 10.47 -15.24 -1.87
CA PHE A 21 9.77 -15.03 -0.60
C PHE A 21 8.90 -16.20 -0.15
N TYR A 22 8.33 -16.96 -1.09
CA TYR A 22 7.43 -18.07 -0.78
C TYR A 22 8.04 -19.18 0.09
N PRO A 23 9.26 -19.71 -0.20
CA PRO A 23 9.84 -20.78 0.61
C PRO A 23 10.30 -20.31 2.00
N LEU A 24 10.57 -19.01 2.17
CA LEU A 24 11.00 -18.44 3.45
C LEU A 24 9.86 -18.34 4.47
N GLN A 25 8.59 -18.45 4.05
CA GLN A 25 7.39 -18.36 4.91
C GLN A 25 7.39 -17.18 5.88
N ILE A 26 8.05 -16.08 5.52
CA ILE A 26 8.13 -14.88 6.35
C ILE A 26 6.82 -14.10 6.31
N THR A 27 6.48 -13.49 7.44
CA THR A 27 5.24 -12.71 7.57
C THR A 27 5.42 -11.26 7.13
N SER A 28 6.66 -10.78 7.07
CA SER A 28 7.00 -9.39 6.73
C SER A 28 8.25 -9.30 5.88
N VAL A 29 8.26 -8.40 4.89
CA VAL A 29 9.46 -8.12 4.07
C VAL A 29 10.64 -7.63 4.92
N TYR A 30 10.36 -6.96 6.04
CA TYR A 30 11.41 -6.51 6.97
C TYR A 30 12.10 -7.67 7.71
N GLU A 31 11.44 -8.83 7.82
CA GLU A 31 12.01 -10.05 8.39
C GLU A 31 13.10 -10.62 7.48
N TYR A 32 12.91 -10.54 6.16
CA TYR A 32 13.96 -10.87 5.19
C TYR A 32 15.20 -9.99 5.35
N LEU A 33 15.00 -8.68 5.57
CA LEU A 33 16.12 -7.75 5.83
C LEU A 33 16.88 -8.12 7.11
N GLN A 34 16.16 -8.56 8.16
CA GLN A 34 16.79 -9.07 9.37
C GLN A 34 17.64 -10.31 9.08
N MET A 35 17.10 -11.29 8.34
CA MET A 35 17.80 -12.54 8.02
C MET A 35 19.04 -12.29 7.15
N ARG A 36 18.96 -11.35 6.21
CA ARG A 36 20.06 -11.03 5.28
C ARG A 36 21.21 -10.27 5.94
N HIS A 37 20.91 -9.40 6.90
CA HIS A 37 21.91 -8.55 7.56
C HIS A 37 22.23 -8.97 9.00
N GLU A 38 21.60 -10.04 9.49
CA GLU A 38 21.69 -10.57 10.86
C GLU A 38 21.53 -9.51 11.96
N SER A 39 20.85 -8.39 11.67
CA SER A 39 20.76 -7.24 12.56
C SER A 39 19.32 -6.83 12.81
N GLN A 40 18.94 -6.85 14.10
CA GLN A 40 17.62 -6.40 14.54
C GLN A 40 17.44 -4.88 14.42
N GLN A 41 18.53 -4.12 14.46
CA GLN A 41 18.50 -2.66 14.29
C GLN A 41 18.10 -2.27 12.87
N VAL A 42 18.61 -3.00 11.87
CA VAL A 42 18.26 -2.80 10.45
C VAL A 42 16.77 -3.06 10.23
N ARG A 43 16.21 -4.10 10.84
CA ARG A 43 14.77 -4.39 10.78
C ARG A 43 13.95 -3.23 11.33
N GLN A 44 14.26 -2.76 12.53
CA GLN A 44 13.50 -1.69 13.17
C GLN A 44 13.60 -0.39 12.37
N MET A 45 14.80 -0.02 11.92
CA MET A 45 14.99 1.17 11.10
C MET A 45 14.24 1.07 9.76
N ALA A 46 14.30 -0.08 9.08
CA ALA A 46 13.57 -0.31 7.84
C ALA A 46 12.06 -0.30 8.05
N MET A 47 11.55 -0.90 9.13
CA MET A 47 10.14 -0.85 9.51
C MET A 47 9.66 0.58 9.73
N TRP A 48 10.43 1.38 10.47
CA TRP A 48 10.09 2.79 10.72
C TRP A 48 10.10 3.62 9.44
N LEU A 49 11.17 3.53 8.65
CA LEU A 49 11.30 4.25 7.38
C LEU A 49 10.19 3.85 6.39
N GLY A 50 9.90 2.56 6.27
CA GLY A 50 8.86 2.05 5.37
C GLY A 50 7.46 2.47 5.80
N ASN A 51 7.15 2.47 7.11
CA ASN A 51 5.87 2.96 7.62
C ASN A 51 5.71 4.47 7.40
N VAL A 52 6.75 5.27 7.68
CA VAL A 52 6.72 6.72 7.43
C VAL A 52 6.53 7.00 5.94
N GLY A 53 7.26 6.31 5.07
CA GLY A 53 7.12 6.44 3.62
C GLY A 53 5.71 6.06 3.14
N SER A 54 5.14 4.98 3.67
CA SER A 54 3.78 4.54 3.33
C SER A 54 2.71 5.53 3.79
N LEU A 55 2.87 6.11 4.98
CA LEU A 55 1.96 7.17 5.49
C LEU A 55 2.00 8.42 4.62
N LEU A 56 3.20 8.87 4.23
CA LEU A 56 3.36 10.02 3.33
C LEU A 56 2.74 9.74 1.95
N TYR A 57 2.99 8.56 1.39
CA TYR A 57 2.40 8.16 0.12
C TYR A 57 0.86 8.12 0.19
N ALA A 58 0.30 7.50 1.24
CA ALA A 58 -1.15 7.44 1.45
C ALA A 58 -1.76 8.85 1.56
N GLY A 59 -1.11 9.77 2.26
CA GLY A 59 -1.52 11.17 2.34
C GLY A 59 -1.57 11.86 0.97
N ILE A 60 -0.51 11.71 0.17
CA ILE A 60 -0.44 12.27 -1.20
C ILE A 60 -1.55 11.73 -2.09
N VAL A 61 -1.76 10.41 -2.08
CA VAL A 61 -2.79 9.75 -2.90
C VAL A 61 -4.19 10.20 -2.48
N THR A 62 -4.46 10.27 -1.18
CA THR A 62 -5.77 10.66 -0.66
C THR A 62 -6.08 12.12 -0.96
N PHE A 63 -5.09 13.01 -0.81
CA PHE A 63 -5.22 14.41 -1.19
C PHE A 63 -5.47 14.57 -2.70
N GLY A 64 -4.75 13.81 -3.54
CA GLY A 64 -4.97 13.78 -4.98
C GLY A 64 -6.38 13.29 -5.38
N ALA A 65 -6.93 12.31 -4.66
CA ALA A 65 -8.31 11.89 -4.86
C ALA A 65 -9.31 12.99 -4.42
N GLY A 66 -9.03 13.67 -3.31
CA GLY A 66 -9.85 14.79 -2.80
C GLY A 66 -9.91 15.96 -3.77
N THR A 67 -8.78 16.36 -4.36
CA THR A 67 -8.75 17.45 -5.36
C THR A 67 -9.45 17.06 -6.67
N GLY A 68 -9.37 15.79 -7.07
CA GLY A 68 -10.15 15.27 -8.19
C GLY A 68 -11.66 15.38 -7.96
N MET A 69 -12.13 15.04 -6.75
CA MET A 69 -13.54 15.13 -6.37
C MET A 69 -14.02 16.58 -6.21
N GLU A 70 -13.17 17.47 -5.69
CA GLU A 70 -13.44 18.91 -5.62
C GLU A 70 -13.69 19.49 -7.02
N GLY A 71 -12.93 19.07 -8.03
CA GLY A 71 -13.13 19.50 -9.42
C GLY A 71 -14.48 19.11 -10.03
N VAL A 72 -15.10 18.01 -9.56
CA VAL A 72 -16.39 17.52 -10.08
C VAL A 72 -17.58 18.09 -9.30
N THR A 73 -17.44 18.25 -7.99
CA THR A 73 -18.55 18.56 -7.08
C THR A 73 -18.54 19.99 -6.55
N GLY A 74 -17.41 20.70 -6.64
CA GLY A 74 -17.20 22.03 -6.07
C GLY A 74 -17.12 22.05 -4.54
N VAL A 75 -17.15 20.90 -3.87
CA VAL A 75 -16.98 20.79 -2.41
C VAL A 75 -15.48 20.71 -2.09
N SER A 76 -15.04 21.39 -1.03
CA SER A 76 -13.63 21.45 -0.65
C SER A 76 -12.97 20.07 -0.49
N ALA A 77 -11.78 19.88 -1.08
CA ALA A 77 -11.02 18.63 -0.97
C ALA A 77 -10.79 18.17 0.47
N TRP A 78 -10.66 19.10 1.42
CA TRP A 78 -10.45 18.77 2.84
C TRP A 78 -11.59 17.94 3.42
N ILE A 79 -12.83 18.21 3.02
CA ILE A 79 -14.00 17.45 3.47
C ILE A 79 -13.91 16.02 2.93
N TYR A 80 -13.58 15.86 1.64
CA TYR A 80 -13.41 14.54 1.04
C TYR A 80 -12.28 13.74 1.69
N VAL A 81 -11.14 14.38 1.93
CA VAL A 81 -9.99 13.73 2.58
C VAL A 81 -10.38 13.22 3.96
N ILE A 82 -11.06 14.02 4.78
CA ILE A 82 -11.47 13.62 6.13
C ILE A 82 -12.46 12.45 6.07
N VAL A 83 -13.48 12.53 5.21
CA VAL A 83 -14.52 11.50 5.10
C VAL A 83 -13.92 10.18 4.61
N LEU A 84 -13.18 10.20 3.50
CA LEU A 84 -12.57 9.00 2.92
C LEU A 84 -11.57 8.35 3.87
N THR A 85 -10.70 9.15 4.50
CA THR A 85 -9.73 8.62 5.47
C THR A 85 -10.42 8.03 6.69
N SER A 86 -11.49 8.66 7.19
CA SER A 86 -12.24 8.15 8.34
C SER A 86 -12.89 6.79 8.05
N ILE A 87 -13.53 6.67 6.89
CA ILE A 87 -14.12 5.40 6.45
C ILE A 87 -13.01 4.33 6.31
N ALA A 88 -11.90 4.69 5.66
CA ALA A 88 -10.74 3.81 5.48
C ALA A 88 -10.17 3.27 6.79
N VAL A 89 -10.00 4.16 7.78
CA VAL A 89 -9.50 3.78 9.11
C VAL A 89 -10.48 2.83 9.80
N VAL A 90 -11.78 3.13 9.79
CA VAL A 90 -12.78 2.31 10.49
C VAL A 90 -12.83 0.88 9.95
N TYR A 91 -12.96 0.68 8.64
CA TYR A 91 -13.04 -0.68 8.10
C TYR A 91 -11.71 -1.44 8.20
N THR A 92 -10.57 -0.73 8.09
CA THR A 92 -9.25 -1.34 8.22
C THR A 92 -8.99 -1.80 9.65
N SER A 93 -9.36 -0.99 10.65
CA SER A 93 -9.20 -1.34 12.07
C SER A 93 -10.10 -2.49 12.51
N LEU A 94 -11.33 -2.59 11.98
CA LEU A 94 -12.26 -3.64 12.37
C LEU A 94 -12.01 -4.97 11.63
N GLY A 95 -11.66 -4.92 10.35
CA GLY A 95 -11.58 -6.11 9.51
C GLY A 95 -10.17 -6.62 9.21
N GLY A 96 -9.13 -5.85 9.56
CA GLY A 96 -7.74 -6.18 9.26
C GLY A 96 -7.49 -6.41 7.77
N ILE A 97 -6.49 -7.24 7.44
CA ILE A 97 -6.06 -7.45 6.05
C ILE A 97 -7.16 -8.10 5.18
N LYS A 98 -8.07 -8.88 5.78
CA LYS A 98 -9.17 -9.53 5.04
C LYS A 98 -10.16 -8.51 4.49
N ALA A 99 -10.54 -7.51 5.28
CA ALA A 99 -11.45 -6.47 4.81
C ALA A 99 -10.80 -5.61 3.73
N VAL A 100 -9.51 -5.27 3.89
CA VAL A 100 -8.75 -4.51 2.89
C VAL A 100 -8.73 -5.22 1.53
N VAL A 101 -8.45 -6.53 1.52
CA VAL A 101 -8.45 -7.30 0.25
C VAL A 101 -9.82 -7.28 -0.42
N VAL A 102 -10.90 -7.42 0.33
CA VAL A 102 -12.26 -7.37 -0.24
C VAL A 102 -12.57 -5.99 -0.80
N THR A 103 -12.21 -4.92 -0.09
CA THR A 103 -12.42 -3.56 -0.59
C THR A 103 -11.60 -3.27 -1.84
N ASP A 104 -10.36 -3.77 -1.91
CA ASP A 104 -9.48 -3.59 -3.07
C ASP A 104 -10.00 -4.33 -4.31
N VAL A 105 -10.54 -5.55 -4.14
CA VAL A 105 -11.17 -6.29 -5.23
C VAL A 105 -12.38 -5.53 -5.78
N VAL A 106 -13.23 -4.99 -4.92
CA VAL A 106 -14.39 -4.20 -5.33
C VAL A 106 -13.95 -2.93 -6.05
N GLN A 107 -12.97 -2.20 -5.52
CA GLN A 107 -12.42 -1.01 -6.16
C GLN A 107 -11.79 -1.32 -7.52
N GLY A 108 -11.07 -2.43 -7.63
CA GLY A 108 -10.43 -2.87 -8.88
C GLY A 108 -11.43 -3.28 -9.96
N VAL A 109 -12.61 -3.79 -9.60
CA VAL A 109 -13.69 -4.11 -10.55
C VAL A 109 -14.42 -2.85 -11.03
N ILE A 110 -14.56 -1.85 -10.15
CA ILE A 110 -15.26 -0.59 -10.47
C ILE A 110 -14.36 0.37 -11.26
N ARG A 111 -13.04 0.31 -11.05
CA ARG A 111 -12.03 1.17 -11.69
C ARG A 111 -11.87 0.86 -13.18
#